data_AF-A0A137Q9V7-F1
#
_entry.id   AF-A0A137Q9V7-F1
#
_cell.length_a   1.000
_cell.length_b   1.000
_cell.length_c   1.000
_cell.angle_alpha   90.00
_cell.angle_beta   90.00
_cell.angle_gamma   90.00
#
_symmetry.space_group_name_H-M   'P 1'
#
loop_
_entity.id
_entity.type
_entity.pdbx_description
1 polymer ?
#
loop_
_entity_poly.entity_id
_entity_poly.type
_entity_poly.pdbx_seq_one_letter_code
_entity_poly.pdbx_strand_id
1 'polypeptide(L)'
;MIPPYTESLIEFHEWTHCSWLIPIRGKPAWIESTSAVLIESTSEHPVLLPTPPNSQKNEITWTTTSVSRFWNFLVRIREAGNLGPIGLAFHAVPSPSLADKWSRLSRTGNTNAVDSSISGTSTFSFLSSIASIDYIKIYHDWPRTYHLRSLLDAWSFESGEHKIRLLVGAKFVLLDEKSNGVMIL
;
A
#
# COMPACT_ATOMS: atom_id res chain seq x y z
N MET A 1 -11.33 1.14 -14.63
CA MET A 1 -10.55 0.96 -15.89
C MET A 1 -9.21 1.71 -15.80
N ILE A 2 -8.12 0.97 -15.65
CA ILE A 2 -6.77 1.47 -15.95
C ILE A 2 -6.66 1.46 -17.48
N PRO A 3 -6.30 2.58 -18.14
CA PRO A 3 -6.07 2.57 -19.57
C PRO A 3 -5.00 1.52 -19.89
N PRO A 4 -5.22 0.63 -20.88
CA PRO A 4 -4.18 -0.32 -21.26
C PRO A 4 -2.95 0.48 -21.68
N TYR A 5 -1.81 0.20 -21.06
CA TYR A 5 -0.53 0.60 -21.65
C TYR A 5 -0.48 -0.04 -23.04
N THR A 6 -0.66 0.78 -24.08
CA THR A 6 -0.54 0.42 -25.50
C THR A 6 0.93 0.25 -25.88
N GLU A 7 1.64 -0.59 -25.15
CA GLU A 7 2.94 -1.09 -25.56
C GLU A 7 2.85 -2.60 -25.40
N SER A 8 2.83 -3.29 -26.56
CA SER A 8 3.04 -4.73 -26.77
C SER A 8 2.98 -5.58 -25.50
N LEU A 9 1.96 -6.46 -25.37
CA LEU A 9 1.89 -7.60 -24.43
C LEU A 9 3.22 -7.74 -23.70
N ILE A 10 3.35 -7.09 -22.53
CA ILE A 10 4.61 -7.09 -21.79
C ILE A 10 4.89 -8.58 -21.59
N GLU A 11 5.87 -9.11 -22.33
CA GLU A 11 6.37 -10.45 -22.11
C GLU A 11 7.06 -10.35 -20.76
N PHE A 12 6.29 -10.58 -19.71
CA PHE A 12 6.82 -10.67 -18.37
C PHE A 12 7.77 -11.86 -18.37
N HIS A 13 9.05 -11.54 -18.46
CA HIS A 13 10.10 -12.52 -18.34
C HIS A 13 10.07 -13.10 -16.92
N GLU A 14 10.65 -14.28 -16.75
CA GLU A 14 10.70 -14.96 -15.45
C GLU A 14 11.37 -14.12 -14.34
N TRP A 15 12.16 -13.12 -14.74
CA TRP A 15 12.87 -12.20 -13.86
C TRP A 15 12.21 -10.82 -13.73
N THR A 16 11.02 -10.61 -14.29
CA THR A 16 10.32 -9.33 -14.10
C THR A 16 9.88 -9.22 -12.64
N HIS A 17 10.37 -8.18 -11.97
CA HIS A 17 9.96 -7.87 -10.61
C HIS A 17 8.68 -7.06 -10.62
N CYS A 18 7.75 -7.44 -9.74
CA CYS A 18 6.50 -6.73 -9.53
C CYS A 18 6.30 -6.47 -8.04
N SER A 19 5.31 -5.65 -7.72
CA SER A 19 5.00 -5.38 -6.33
C SER A 19 3.52 -5.19 -6.07
N TRP A 20 3.04 -5.80 -4.99
CA TRP A 20 1.71 -5.53 -4.46
C TRP A 20 1.76 -4.27 -3.58
N LEU A 21 0.80 -3.37 -3.78
CA LEU A 21 0.58 -2.21 -2.94
C LEU A 21 -0.62 -2.47 -2.02
N ILE A 22 -0.36 -2.55 -0.72
CA ILE A 22 -1.37 -2.78 0.33
C ILE A 22 -1.58 -1.48 1.10
N PRO A 23 -2.73 -0.80 0.96
CA PRO A 23 -2.99 0.46 1.65
C PRO A 23 -3.21 0.21 3.14
N ILE A 24 -2.56 1.04 3.96
CA ILE A 24 -2.74 1.09 5.43
C ILE A 24 -3.58 2.32 5.82
N ARG A 25 -3.37 3.45 5.14
CA ARG A 25 -4.15 4.68 5.34
C ARG A 25 -4.27 5.44 4.03
N GLY A 26 -5.49 5.89 3.70
CA GLY A 26 -5.80 6.64 2.49
C GLY A 26 -6.27 5.77 1.32
N LYS A 27 -6.43 6.37 0.14
CA LYS A 27 -6.93 5.70 -1.07
C LYS A 27 -5.91 5.78 -2.19
N PRO A 28 -5.47 4.65 -2.77
CA PRO A 28 -4.62 4.69 -3.95
C PRO A 28 -5.33 5.36 -5.14
N ALA A 29 -4.56 5.98 -6.03
CA ALA A 29 -5.11 6.76 -7.16
C ALA A 29 -5.92 5.96 -8.18
N TRP A 30 -5.86 4.63 -8.13
CA TRP A 30 -6.52 3.76 -9.09
C TRP A 30 -8.02 3.60 -8.75
N ILE A 31 -8.88 3.84 -9.74
CA ILE A 31 -10.34 4.02 -9.62
C ILE A 31 -11.04 2.89 -8.84
N GLU A 32 -10.49 1.67 -8.86
CA GLU A 32 -11.10 0.49 -8.24
C GLU A 32 -10.31 -0.07 -7.07
N SER A 33 -9.19 0.57 -6.73
CA SER A 33 -8.40 0.15 -5.57
C SER A 33 -9.17 0.36 -4.27
N THR A 34 -8.99 -0.58 -3.35
CA THR A 34 -9.55 -0.49 -2.00
C THR A 34 -8.85 0.62 -1.22
N SER A 35 -9.60 1.46 -0.51
CA SER A 35 -9.01 2.42 0.44
C SER A 35 -8.70 1.74 1.77
N ALA A 36 -8.00 2.45 2.65
CA ALA A 36 -7.76 1.98 4.00
C ALA A 36 -7.83 3.12 5.01
N VAL A 37 -8.25 2.79 6.22
CA VAL A 37 -8.21 3.67 7.38
C VAL A 37 -7.51 2.96 8.52
N LEU A 38 -6.65 3.68 9.24
CA LEU A 38 -6.00 3.19 10.46
C LEU A 38 -6.70 3.82 11.66
N ILE A 39 -7.31 2.99 12.50
CA ILE A 39 -7.92 3.43 13.75
C ILE A 39 -6.94 3.24 14.89
N GLU A 40 -6.70 4.31 15.63
CA GLU A 40 -5.92 4.31 16.86
C GLU A 40 -6.82 3.93 18.03
N SER A 41 -6.37 2.98 18.85
CA SER A 41 -7.08 2.59 20.07
C SER A 41 -6.87 3.67 21.13
N THR A 42 -7.87 4.51 21.37
CA THR A 42 -7.89 5.44 22.50
C THR A 42 -8.29 4.69 23.77
N SER A 43 -7.73 5.07 24.92
CA SER A 43 -8.00 4.44 26.23
C SER A 43 -9.47 4.45 26.66
N GLU A 44 -10.31 5.26 26.02
CA GLU A 44 -11.72 5.48 26.38
C GLU A 44 -12.72 4.66 25.56
N HIS A 45 -12.26 3.91 24.54
CA HIS A 45 -13.15 3.16 23.65
C HIS A 45 -12.91 1.66 23.69
N PRO A 46 -13.97 0.84 23.48
CA PRO A 46 -13.85 -0.61 23.45
C PRO A 46 -12.85 -1.06 22.39
N VAL A 47 -12.28 -2.26 22.58
CA VAL A 47 -11.31 -2.87 21.65
C VAL A 47 -11.90 -2.89 20.24
N LEU A 48 -11.44 -1.98 19.38
CA LEU A 48 -11.87 -1.92 18.00
C LEU A 48 -11.22 -3.08 17.24
N LEU A 49 -12.03 -3.78 16.44
CA LEU A 49 -11.57 -4.85 15.57
C LEU A 49 -11.32 -4.30 14.16
N PRO A 50 -10.29 -4.78 13.45
CA PRO A 50 -10.12 -4.44 12.05
C PRO A 50 -11.26 -5.06 11.23
N THR A 51 -11.63 -4.44 10.11
CA THR A 51 -12.74 -4.90 9.26
C THR A 51 -12.31 -5.00 7.80
N PRO A 52 -12.70 -6.08 7.09
CA PRO A 52 -12.45 -6.20 5.65
C PRO A 52 -13.26 -5.17 4.86
N PRO A 53 -12.91 -4.94 3.58
CA PRO A 53 -13.74 -4.15 2.69
C PRO A 53 -15.11 -4.82 2.54
N ASN A 54 -16.16 -4.01 2.47
CA ASN A 54 -17.52 -4.50 2.27
C ASN A 54 -18.14 -3.84 1.02
N SER A 55 -19.29 -4.35 0.60
CA SER A 55 -19.96 -3.89 -0.62
C SER A 55 -20.39 -2.41 -0.58
N GLN A 56 -20.50 -1.81 0.60
CA GLN A 56 -20.89 -0.41 0.76
C GLN A 56 -19.67 0.53 0.81
N LYS A 57 -18.62 0.09 1.50
CA LYS A 57 -17.36 0.81 1.68
C LYS A 57 -16.23 -0.14 1.28
N ASN A 58 -15.71 0.06 0.06
CA ASN A 58 -14.52 -0.63 -0.46
C ASN A 58 -13.27 -0.14 0.29
N GLU A 59 -13.24 -0.34 1.60
CA GLU A 59 -12.28 0.22 2.54
C GLU A 59 -11.90 -0.81 3.61
N ILE A 60 -10.60 -1.01 3.82
CA ILE A 60 -10.08 -1.81 4.93
C ILE A 60 -9.97 -0.93 6.17
N THR A 61 -10.51 -1.40 7.29
CA THR A 61 -10.26 -0.79 8.59
C THR A 61 -9.12 -1.55 9.27
N TRP A 62 -8.00 -0.88 9.46
CA TRP A 62 -6.87 -1.38 10.22
C TRP A 62 -6.91 -0.88 11.66
N THR A 63 -6.31 -1.65 12.55
CA THR A 63 -5.83 -1.21 13.87
C THR A 63 -4.31 -1.31 13.91
N THR A 64 -3.66 -0.55 14.79
CA THR A 64 -2.20 -0.62 14.99
C THR A 64 -1.72 -2.05 15.23
N THR A 65 -2.47 -2.81 16.05
CA THR A 65 -2.19 -4.22 16.33
C THR A 65 -2.31 -5.09 15.08
N SER A 66 -3.33 -4.88 14.24
CA SER A 66 -3.50 -5.66 13.01
C SER A 66 -2.40 -5.39 11.98
N VAL A 67 -1.94 -4.15 11.83
CA VAL A 67 -0.82 -3.79 10.95
C VAL A 67 0.47 -4.44 11.43
N SER A 68 0.77 -4.37 12.73
CA SER A 68 1.95 -5.00 13.31
C SER A 68 1.95 -6.53 13.10
N ARG A 69 0.81 -7.19 13.32
CA ARG A 69 0.67 -8.63 13.09
C ARG A 69 0.77 -9.00 11.61
N PHE A 70 0.20 -8.18 10.73
CA PHE A 70 0.31 -8.37 9.29
C PHE A 70 1.76 -8.22 8.81
N TRP A 71 2.48 -7.21 9.28
CA TRP A 71 3.91 -7.05 8.99
C TRP A 71 4.73 -8.27 9.43
N ASN A 72 4.51 -8.77 10.65
CA ASN A 72 5.18 -9.97 11.14
C ASN A 72 4.85 -11.22 10.30
N PHE A 73 3.62 -11.34 9.81
CA PHE A 73 3.24 -12.39 8.87
C PHE A 73 4.02 -12.30 7.55
N LEU A 74 4.17 -11.11 6.98
CA LEU A 74 4.96 -10.90 5.77
C LEU A 74 6.43 -11.24 5.98
N VAL A 75 7.01 -10.85 7.12
CA VAL A 75 8.38 -11.21 7.50
C VAL A 75 8.54 -12.73 7.56
N ARG A 76 7.60 -13.45 8.17
CA ARG A 76 7.63 -14.93 8.23
C ARG A 76 7.53 -15.58 6.85
N ILE A 77 6.68 -15.06 5.95
CA ILE A 77 6.60 -15.56 4.58
C ILE A 77 7.95 -15.40 3.87
N ARG A 78 8.59 -14.24 4.02
CA ARG A 78 9.92 -13.96 3.44
C ARG A 78 10.97 -14.92 3.99
N GLU A 79 11.00 -15.11 5.31
CA GLU A 79 11.95 -15.99 5.99
C GLU A 79 11.76 -17.47 5.63
N ALA A 80 10.53 -17.90 5.36
CA ALA A 80 10.24 -19.26 4.92
C ALA A 80 10.82 -19.59 3.54
N GLY A 81 11.09 -18.59 2.68
CA GLY A 81 11.77 -18.77 1.39
C GLY A 81 10.97 -19.51 0.29
N ASN A 82 9.77 -20.02 0.57
CA ASN A 82 8.98 -20.83 -0.36
C ASN A 82 8.52 -20.07 -1.63
N LEU A 83 8.52 -18.74 -1.60
CA LEU A 83 8.08 -17.88 -2.69
C LEU A 83 9.23 -17.25 -3.47
N GLY A 84 10.46 -17.66 -3.19
CA GLY A 84 11.65 -16.98 -3.67
C GLY A 84 11.91 -15.66 -2.92
N PRO A 85 12.78 -14.80 -3.47
CA PRO A 85 13.12 -13.52 -2.86
C PRO A 85 11.89 -12.60 -2.75
N ILE A 86 11.61 -12.14 -1.52
CA ILE A 86 10.56 -11.14 -1.26
C ILE A 86 11.18 -9.92 -0.61
N GLY A 87 10.95 -8.75 -1.22
CA GLY A 87 11.27 -7.45 -0.63
C GLY A 87 10.04 -6.89 0.11
N LEU A 88 10.26 -6.24 1.25
CA LEU A 88 9.21 -5.60 2.04
C LEU A 88 9.60 -4.16 2.34
N ALA A 89 8.69 -3.22 2.08
CA ALA A 89 8.85 -1.82 2.46
C ALA A 89 7.56 -1.29 3.06
N PHE A 90 7.69 -0.43 4.07
CA PHE A 90 6.58 0.34 4.63
C PHE A 90 6.82 1.82 4.32
N HIS A 91 5.84 2.44 3.68
CA HIS A 91 5.86 3.85 3.31
C HIS A 91 4.81 4.55 4.17
N ALA A 92 5.27 5.41 5.08
CA ALA A 92 4.41 6.28 5.86
C ALA A 92 4.58 7.72 5.37
N VAL A 93 3.46 8.42 5.21
CA VAL A 93 3.48 9.85 4.93
C VAL A 93 3.82 10.58 6.22
N PRO A 94 4.83 11.47 6.20
CA PRO A 94 5.12 12.32 7.35
C PRO A 94 3.87 13.10 7.74
N SER A 95 3.42 12.94 8.99
CA SER A 95 2.34 13.77 9.53
C SER A 95 2.76 15.24 9.44
N PRO A 96 1.87 16.16 9.00
CA PRO A 96 2.19 17.59 8.93
C PRO A 96 2.69 18.15 10.27
N SER A 97 2.28 17.56 11.41
CA SER A 97 2.77 17.94 12.74
C SER A 97 4.28 17.74 12.96
N LEU A 98 4.91 16.84 12.21
CA LEU A 98 6.37 16.59 12.22
C LEU A 98 7.10 17.35 11.11
N ALA A 99 6.49 17.47 9.93
CA ALA A 99 7.02 18.27 8.83
C ALA A 99 7.16 19.75 9.23
N ASP A 100 6.20 20.29 9.99
CA ASP A 100 6.25 21.64 10.56
C ASP A 100 7.32 21.82 11.64
N LYS A 101 7.77 20.74 12.29
CA LYS A 101 8.90 20.77 13.23
C LYS A 101 10.24 20.77 12.51
N TRP A 102 10.36 20.04 11.39
CA TRP A 102 11.59 20.02 10.60
C TRP A 102 11.76 21.29 9.76
N SER A 103 10.69 21.84 9.18
CA SER A 103 10.75 23.10 8.43
C SER A 103 11.12 24.31 9.31
N ARG A 104 10.86 24.26 10.62
CA ARG A 104 11.33 25.26 11.59
C ARG A 104 12.81 25.11 11.96
N LEU A 105 13.38 23.91 11.86
CA LEU A 105 14.81 23.69 12.09
C LEU A 105 15.66 24.01 10.85
N SER A 106 15.05 24.03 9.66
CA SER A 106 15.73 24.33 8.40
C SER A 106 15.57 25.79 7.92
N ARG A 107 14.80 26.63 8.62
CA ARG A 107 14.61 28.06 8.29
C ARG A 107 15.66 28.97 8.95
N THR A 108 16.92 28.69 8.69
CA THR A 108 18.01 29.68 8.72
C THR A 108 18.84 29.47 7.46
N GLY A 109 18.26 29.84 6.32
CA GLY A 109 18.85 29.58 5.02
C GLY A 109 18.02 30.22 3.91
N ASN A 110 18.47 31.40 3.51
CA ASN A 110 17.99 32.23 2.43
C ASN A 110 17.93 31.46 1.08
N THR A 111 16.84 31.58 0.31
CA THR A 111 16.83 32.00 -1.11
C THR A 111 15.49 31.75 -1.82
N ASN A 112 15.05 32.80 -2.51
CA ASN A 112 14.01 32.95 -3.53
C ASN A 112 13.67 31.68 -4.34
N ALA A 113 12.41 31.25 -4.33
CA ALA A 113 11.87 30.25 -5.25
C ALA A 113 11.10 30.96 -6.36
N VAL A 114 11.63 30.85 -7.58
CA VAL A 114 11.05 31.29 -8.84
C VAL A 114 9.95 30.31 -9.23
N ASP A 115 8.79 30.86 -9.56
CA ASP A 115 7.63 30.16 -10.07
C ASP A 115 7.91 29.63 -11.49
N SER A 116 7.69 28.36 -11.72
CA SER A 116 7.83 27.74 -13.05
C SER A 116 6.77 26.66 -13.21
N SER A 117 5.62 27.11 -13.67
CA SER A 117 4.51 26.31 -14.16
C SER A 117 4.89 25.64 -15.49
N ILE A 118 5.24 24.35 -15.42
CA ILE A 118 5.31 23.49 -16.61
C ILE A 118 4.31 22.36 -16.41
N SER A 119 3.19 22.47 -17.13
CA SER A 119 2.17 21.44 -17.28
C SER A 119 2.77 20.18 -17.92
N GLY A 120 3.11 19.20 -17.08
CA GLY A 120 3.52 17.85 -17.47
C GLY A 120 2.40 16.85 -17.15
N THR A 121 1.93 16.20 -18.20
CA THR A 121 0.71 15.39 -18.34
C THR A 121 0.74 14.09 -17.50
N SER A 122 -0.34 13.85 -16.75
CA SER A 122 -0.83 12.60 -16.11
C SER A 122 0.06 11.79 -15.15
N THR A 123 1.36 11.57 -15.38
CA THR A 123 2.20 10.74 -14.47
C THR A 123 2.50 11.41 -13.14
N PHE A 124 2.64 12.74 -13.14
CA PHE A 124 2.87 13.52 -11.92
C PHE A 124 1.68 13.45 -10.95
N SER A 125 0.45 13.40 -11.45
CA SER A 125 -0.76 13.33 -10.61
C SER A 125 -0.87 12.02 -9.82
N PHE A 126 -0.42 10.89 -10.40
CA PHE A 126 -0.42 9.59 -9.71
C PHE A 126 0.62 9.54 -8.59
N LEU A 127 1.83 10.04 -8.83
CA LEU A 127 2.89 10.09 -7.81
C LEU A 127 2.50 11.01 -6.64
N SER A 128 1.86 12.15 -6.93
CA SER A 128 1.32 13.04 -5.90
C SER A 128 0.27 12.36 -5.01
N SER A 129 -0.49 11.40 -5.56
CA SER A 129 -1.51 10.67 -4.81
C SER A 129 -0.97 9.47 -4.02
N ILE A 130 0.14 8.84 -4.43
CA ILE A 130 0.78 7.80 -3.61
C ILE A 130 1.56 8.43 -2.45
N ALA A 131 2.09 9.64 -2.65
CA ALA A 131 2.78 10.41 -1.62
C ALA A 131 1.86 10.85 -0.45
N SER A 132 0.54 10.68 -0.57
CA SER A 132 -0.44 11.04 0.46
C SER A 132 -1.09 9.84 1.15
N ILE A 133 -0.61 8.61 0.90
CA ILE A 133 -1.13 7.39 1.54
C ILE A 133 -0.03 6.63 2.28
N ASP A 134 -0.39 5.97 3.38
CA ASP A 134 0.48 4.99 4.02
C ASP A 134 0.22 3.62 3.39
N TYR A 135 1.27 2.89 3.04
CA TYR A 135 1.13 1.58 2.40
C TYR A 135 2.31 0.66 2.69
N ILE A 136 2.05 -0.63 2.56
CA ILE A 136 3.09 -1.66 2.49
C ILE A 136 3.28 -2.04 1.02
N LYS A 137 4.53 -2.11 0.59
CA LYS A 137 4.93 -2.57 -0.74
C LYS A 137 5.63 -3.93 -0.62
N ILE A 138 5.13 -4.92 -1.35
CA ILE A 138 5.63 -6.31 -1.32
C ILE A 138 6.20 -6.66 -2.69
N TYR A 139 7.53 -6.64 -2.80
CA TYR A 139 8.26 -6.95 -4.02
C TYR A 139 8.41 -8.46 -4.18
N HIS A 140 8.19 -8.96 -5.40
CA HIS A 140 8.25 -10.38 -5.73
C HIS A 140 8.46 -10.56 -7.25
N ASP A 141 8.81 -11.77 -7.66
CA ASP A 141 8.94 -12.12 -9.07
C ASP A 141 7.57 -12.40 -9.70
N TRP A 142 7.39 -12.00 -10.95
CA TRP A 142 6.12 -12.12 -11.68
C TRP A 142 5.45 -13.50 -11.59
N PRO A 143 6.15 -14.64 -11.75
CA PRO A 143 5.53 -15.97 -11.67
C PRO A 143 4.87 -16.29 -10.31
N ARG A 144 5.20 -15.52 -9.26
CA ARG A 144 4.70 -15.70 -7.89
C ARG A 144 3.53 -14.79 -7.54
N THR A 145 3.14 -13.89 -8.44
CA THR A 145 2.10 -12.86 -8.23
C THR A 145 0.81 -13.43 -7.64
N TYR A 146 0.22 -14.43 -8.29
CA TYR A 146 -1.05 -15.01 -7.85
C TYR A 146 -0.92 -15.85 -6.59
N HIS A 147 0.20 -16.54 -6.40
CA HIS A 147 0.43 -17.33 -5.21
C HIS A 147 0.56 -16.41 -3.98
N LEU A 148 1.30 -15.31 -4.12
CA LEU A 148 1.38 -14.29 -3.09
C LEU A 148 0.03 -13.64 -2.83
N ARG A 149 -0.75 -13.28 -3.86
CA ARG A 149 -2.12 -12.74 -3.70
C ARG A 149 -3.01 -13.69 -2.89
N SER A 150 -2.95 -14.99 -3.18
CA SER A 150 -3.73 -16.02 -2.47
C SER A 150 -3.33 -16.12 -0.99
N LEU A 151 -2.04 -16.03 -0.67
CA LEU A 151 -1.57 -16.00 0.73
C LEU A 151 -2.03 -14.75 1.46
N LEU A 152 -2.04 -13.60 0.79
CA LEU A 152 -2.58 -12.36 1.35
C LEU A 152 -4.08 -12.51 1.65
N ASP A 153 -4.86 -13.10 0.74
CA ASP A 153 -6.29 -13.38 0.98
C ASP A 153 -6.54 -14.41 2.09
N ALA A 154 -5.64 -15.37 2.24
CA ALA A 154 -5.74 -16.40 3.28
C ALA A 154 -5.40 -15.86 4.68
N TRP A 155 -4.68 -14.75 4.77
CA TRP A 155 -4.29 -14.15 6.05
C TRP A 155 -5.51 -13.75 6.88
N SER A 156 -5.42 -14.00 8.19
CA SER A 156 -6.45 -13.61 9.14
C SER A 156 -5.85 -12.96 10.38
N PHE A 157 -6.48 -11.87 10.82
CA PHE A 157 -6.26 -11.30 12.13
C PHE A 157 -7.03 -12.10 13.18
N GLU A 158 -6.37 -12.48 14.28
CA GLU A 158 -6.97 -13.25 15.37
C GLU A 158 -6.89 -12.47 16.68
N SER A 159 -8.00 -12.29 17.38
CA SER A 159 -8.04 -11.58 18.68
C SER A 159 -9.10 -12.18 19.59
N GLY A 160 -8.67 -12.97 20.57
CA GLY A 160 -9.57 -13.76 21.41
C GLY A 160 -10.37 -14.73 20.55
N GLU A 161 -11.70 -14.63 20.60
CA GLU A 161 -12.62 -15.46 19.83
C GLU A 161 -12.83 -14.97 18.38
N HIS A 162 -12.28 -13.82 18.00
CA HIS A 162 -12.48 -13.24 16.68
C HIS A 162 -11.38 -13.67 15.71
N LYS A 163 -11.77 -14.23 14.56
CA LYS A 163 -10.90 -14.50 13.41
C LYS A 163 -11.43 -13.78 12.18
N ILE A 164 -10.67 -12.82 11.67
CA ILE A 164 -11.10 -11.90 10.63
C ILE A 164 -10.16 -12.02 9.42
N ARG A 165 -10.69 -12.45 8.27
CA ARG A 165 -9.96 -12.41 7.00
C ARG A 165 -9.97 -10.99 6.43
N LEU A 166 -9.01 -10.20 6.88
CA LEU A 166 -9.03 -8.74 6.69
C LEU A 166 -8.88 -8.32 5.22
N LEU A 167 -8.16 -9.11 4.43
CA LEU A 167 -7.82 -8.74 3.05
C LEU A 167 -8.75 -9.37 1.99
N VAL A 168 -9.73 -10.17 2.42
CA VAL A 168 -10.69 -10.80 1.50
C VAL A 168 -11.54 -9.72 0.84
N GLY A 169 -11.63 -9.80 -0.49
CA GLY A 169 -12.38 -8.85 -1.31
C GLY A 169 -11.68 -7.51 -1.52
N ALA A 170 -10.49 -7.32 -0.94
CA ALA A 170 -9.69 -6.14 -1.22
C ALA A 170 -9.12 -6.19 -2.64
N LYS A 171 -9.09 -5.02 -3.28
CA LYS A 171 -8.59 -4.78 -4.62
C LYS A 171 -7.26 -4.06 -4.52
N PHE A 172 -6.17 -4.82 -4.55
CA PHE A 172 -4.81 -4.29 -4.46
C PHE A 172 -4.25 -3.99 -5.84
N VAL A 173 -3.30 -3.05 -5.89
CA VAL A 173 -2.66 -2.66 -7.15
C VAL A 173 -1.36 -3.45 -7.30
N LEU A 174 -1.22 -4.14 -8.42
CA LEU A 174 0.04 -4.72 -8.86
C LEU A 174 0.80 -3.67 -9.66
N LEU A 175 2.05 -3.43 -9.27
CA LEU A 175 2.94 -2.49 -9.92
C LEU A 175 4.09 -3.21 -10.63
N ASP A 176 4.51 -2.67 -11.77
CA ASP A 176 5.75 -3.07 -12.43
C ASP A 176 7.00 -2.52 -11.70
N GLU A 177 8.18 -2.81 -12.24
CA GLU A 177 9.47 -2.31 -11.74
C GLU A 177 9.58 -0.77 -11.72
N LYS A 178 8.84 -0.09 -12.59
CA LYS A 178 8.77 1.37 -12.71
C LYS A 178 7.67 1.98 -11.83
N SER A 179 7.01 1.16 -11.01
CA SER A 179 5.88 1.54 -10.16
C SER A 179 4.63 2.01 -10.91
N ASN A 180 4.44 1.57 -12.16
CA ASN A 180 3.20 1.78 -12.90
C ASN A 180 2.19 0.68 -12.57
N GLY A 181 0.91 1.05 -12.50
CA GLY A 181 -0.17 0.08 -12.28
C GLY A 181 -0.36 -0.85 -13.47
N VAL A 182 -0.12 -2.14 -13.25
CA VAL A 182 -0.31 -3.21 -14.23
C VAL A 182 -1.70 -3.81 -14.09
N MET A 183 -2.14 -4.06 -12.85
CA MET A 183 -3.39 -4.77 -12.57
C MET A 183 -3.98 -4.36 -11.24
N ILE A 184 -5.29 -4.58 -11.07
CA ILE A 184 -5.98 -4.49 -9.78
C ILE A 184 -6.66 -5.84 -9.51
N LEU A 185 -6.32 -6.49 -8.38
CA LEU A 185 -6.90 -7.78 -7.96
C LEU A 185 -7.34 -7.77 -6.49
#